data_AF-A0A9E5PJH4-F1
#
_entry.id   AF-A0A9E5PJH4-F1
#
_cell.length_a   1.000
_cell.length_b   1.000
_cell.length_c   1.000
_cell.angle_alpha   90.00
_cell.angle_beta   90.00
_cell.angle_gamma   90.00
#
_symmetry.space_group_name_H-M   'P 1'
#
loop_
_entity.id
_entity.type
_entity.pdbx_description
1 polymer ?
#
loop_
_entity_poly.entity_id
_entity_poly.type
_entity_poly.pdbx_seq_one_letter_code
_entity_poly.pdbx_strand_id
1 'polypeptide(L)'
;VTGRPPDRLTATTDALAERLGGFRPRVAIVLGSGLGALTKAVRAPQRIPFTSLPEFPETGVHGHAGELVAGELEGVPVVLQSGRFHLYEGHAPGIVALPVRVFAELGAAVLIVTNAA
;
A
#
# COMPACT_ATOMS: atom_id res chain seq x y z
N VAL A 1 -10.36 -1.70 32.35
CA VAL A 1 -9.19 -1.41 31.49
C VAL A 1 -9.73 -0.78 30.22
N THR A 2 -9.61 0.53 30.09
CA THR A 2 -10.22 1.34 29.02
C THR A 2 -9.49 1.06 27.70
N GLY A 3 -10.18 0.42 26.75
CA GLY A 3 -9.63 0.11 25.44
C GLY A 3 -9.36 1.39 24.65
N ARG A 4 -8.07 1.77 24.57
CA ARG A 4 -7.62 2.72 23.56
C ARG A 4 -7.94 2.09 22.19
N PRO A 5 -8.62 2.80 21.27
CA PRO A 5 -8.75 2.29 19.92
C PRO A 5 -7.35 2.00 19.37
N PRO A 6 -7.15 0.90 18.62
CA PRO A 6 -5.85 0.56 18.06
C PRO A 6 -5.31 1.78 17.30
N ASP A 7 -4.01 2.02 17.42
CA ASP A 7 -3.41 3.09 16.63
C ASP A 7 -3.67 2.81 15.14
N ARG A 8 -3.82 3.87 14.34
CA ARG A 8 -4.19 3.77 12.91
C ARG A 8 -3.27 2.82 12.15
N LEU A 9 -2.01 2.76 12.55
CA LEU A 9 -1.03 1.86 11.95
C LEU A 9 -1.37 0.39 12.23
N THR A 10 -1.60 0.03 13.48
CA THR A 10 -1.92 -1.34 13.92
C THR A 10 -3.16 -1.86 13.22
N ALA A 11 -4.26 -1.08 13.23
CA ALA A 11 -5.52 -1.50 12.62
C ALA A 11 -5.37 -1.80 11.11
N THR A 12 -4.67 -0.93 10.37
CA THR A 12 -4.45 -1.12 8.94
C THR A 12 -3.45 -2.25 8.66
N THR A 13 -2.38 -2.36 9.45
CA THR A 13 -1.39 -3.44 9.33
C THR A 13 -2.03 -4.80 9.56
N ASP A 14 -2.83 -4.96 10.61
CA ASP A 14 -3.50 -6.22 10.93
C ASP A 14 -4.49 -6.61 9.82
N ALA A 15 -5.31 -5.67 9.37
CA ALA A 15 -6.26 -5.90 8.28
C ALA A 15 -5.57 -6.31 6.97
N LEU A 16 -4.41 -5.71 6.67
CA LEU A 16 -3.62 -6.06 5.50
C LEU A 16 -2.92 -7.42 5.67
N ALA A 17 -2.34 -7.69 6.84
CA ALA A 17 -1.69 -8.95 7.17
C ALA A 17 -2.65 -10.14 7.04
N GLU A 18 -3.89 -9.97 7.49
CA GLU A 18 -4.96 -10.97 7.37
C GLU A 18 -5.27 -11.29 5.90
N ARG A 19 -5.46 -10.25 5.06
CA ARG A 19 -5.70 -10.41 3.61
C ARG A 19 -4.53 -11.05 2.87
N LEU A 20 -3.31 -10.78 3.33
CA LEU A 20 -2.09 -11.35 2.77
C LEU A 20 -1.85 -12.81 3.18
N GLY A 21 -2.57 -13.34 4.17
CA GLY A 21 -2.52 -14.77 4.50
C GLY A 21 -1.12 -15.28 4.85
N GLY A 22 -0.30 -14.44 5.49
CA GLY A 22 1.09 -14.77 5.84
C GLY A 22 2.14 -14.37 4.81
N PHE A 23 1.75 -13.83 3.65
CA PHE A 23 2.70 -13.21 2.72
C PHE A 23 3.45 -12.04 3.40
N ARG A 24 4.75 -11.93 3.13
CA ARG A 24 5.64 -10.90 3.69
C ARG A 24 6.43 -10.24 2.55
N PRO A 25 6.14 -8.98 2.19
CA PRO A 25 6.90 -8.28 1.17
C PRO A 25 8.31 -7.99 1.66
N ARG A 26 9.30 -8.10 0.78
CA ARG A 26 10.67 -7.62 1.03
C ARG A 26 10.89 -6.20 0.52
N VAL A 27 10.14 -5.83 -0.52
CA VAL A 27 10.21 -4.52 -1.18
C VAL A 27 8.81 -3.95 -1.33
N ALA A 28 8.65 -2.68 -0.96
CA ALA A 28 7.46 -1.90 -1.26
C ALA A 28 7.75 -0.94 -2.42
N ILE A 29 6.84 -0.87 -3.39
CA ILE A 29 6.97 0.00 -4.56
C ILE A 29 5.77 0.92 -4.65
N VAL A 30 5.98 2.23 -4.54
CA VAL A 30 4.93 3.24 -4.66
C VAL A 30 4.90 3.75 -6.10
N LEU A 31 3.80 3.48 -6.80
CA LEU A 31 3.68 3.77 -8.24
C LEU A 31 3.16 5.20 -8.47
N GLY A 32 3.96 5.98 -9.19
CA GLY A 32 3.57 7.30 -9.69
C GLY A 32 2.56 7.24 -10.83
N SER A 33 2.07 8.41 -11.22
CA SER A 33 1.16 8.57 -12.37
C SER A 33 1.75 7.93 -13.63
N GLY A 34 0.93 7.16 -14.36
CA GLY A 34 1.32 6.45 -15.59
C GLY A 34 2.07 5.12 -15.38
N LEU A 35 2.48 4.77 -14.15
CA LEU A 35 3.28 3.56 -13.87
C LEU A 35 2.45 2.36 -13.39
N GLY A 36 1.12 2.48 -13.33
CA GLY A 36 0.23 1.41 -12.87
C GLY A 36 0.32 0.11 -13.70
N ALA A 37 0.77 0.18 -14.95
CA ALA A 37 0.96 -0.99 -15.80
C ALA A 37 1.97 -2.01 -15.24
N LEU A 38 2.89 -1.58 -14.38
CA LEU A 38 3.87 -2.47 -13.74
C LEU A 38 3.18 -3.58 -12.90
N THR A 39 1.99 -3.31 -12.36
CA THR A 39 1.21 -4.32 -11.61
C THR A 39 0.89 -5.57 -12.43
N LYS A 40 0.88 -5.49 -13.76
CA LYS A 40 0.63 -6.63 -14.66
C LYS A 40 1.80 -7.62 -14.71
N ALA A 41 3.01 -7.19 -14.33
CA ALA A 41 4.20 -8.04 -14.28
C ALA A 41 4.30 -8.85 -12.97
N VAL A 42 3.46 -8.57 -11.98
CA VAL A 42 3.44 -9.29 -10.70
C VAL A 42 2.85 -10.69 -10.91
N ARG A 43 3.62 -11.71 -10.55
CA ARG A 43 3.19 -13.11 -10.55
C ARG A 43 2.44 -13.44 -9.25
N ALA A 44 1.43 -14.31 -9.36
CA ALA A 44 0.51 -14.68 -8.27
C ALA A 44 -0.04 -13.48 -7.47
N PRO A 45 -0.63 -12.47 -8.15
CA PRO A 45 -0.99 -11.22 -7.48
C PRO A 45 -2.19 -11.40 -6.54
N GLN A 46 -2.03 -10.95 -5.30
CA GLN A 46 -3.11 -10.62 -4.38
C GLN A 46 -3.45 -9.13 -4.55
N ARG A 47 -4.67 -8.83 -4.98
CA ARG A 47 -5.16 -7.46 -5.24
C ARG A 47 -6.08 -7.03 -4.12
N ILE A 48 -5.76 -5.91 -3.48
CA ILE A 48 -6.40 -5.44 -2.26
C ILE A 48 -6.83 -3.99 -2.47
N PRO A 49 -8.14 -3.72 -2.67
CA PRO A 49 -8.63 -2.35 -2.81
C PRO A 49 -8.35 -1.53 -1.55
N PHE A 50 -7.99 -0.26 -1.71
CA PHE A 50 -7.76 0.66 -0.58
C PHE A 50 -9.01 0.81 0.30
N THR A 51 -10.19 0.85 -0.31
CA THR A 51 -11.48 0.93 0.39
C THR A 51 -11.77 -0.28 1.28
N SER A 52 -11.03 -1.39 1.12
CA SER A 52 -11.13 -2.55 2.00
C SER A 52 -10.24 -2.46 3.23
N LEU A 53 -9.35 -1.46 3.32
CA LEU A 53 -8.40 -1.28 4.40
C LEU A 53 -8.79 -0.10 5.29
N PRO A 54 -8.73 -0.25 6.63
CA PRO A 54 -8.94 0.87 7.54
C PRO A 54 -7.97 2.02 7.23
N GLU A 55 -8.42 3.26 7.41
CA GLU A 55 -7.64 4.49 7.30
C GLU A 55 -7.07 4.83 5.91
N PHE A 56 -7.18 3.91 4.94
CA PHE A 56 -6.79 4.19 3.56
C PHE A 56 -7.91 5.00 2.87
N PRO A 57 -7.60 6.18 2.32
CA PRO A 57 -8.58 6.96 1.58
C PRO A 57 -8.91 6.31 0.23
N GLU A 58 -10.08 6.64 -0.27
CA GLU A 58 -10.45 6.39 -1.66
C GLU A 58 -9.62 7.30 -2.58
N THR A 59 -9.09 6.77 -3.69
CA THR A 59 -8.32 7.58 -4.65
C THR A 59 -9.25 8.28 -5.62
N GLY A 60 -9.27 9.61 -5.63
CA GLY A 60 -10.08 10.42 -6.54
C GLY A 60 -9.38 10.82 -7.85
N VAL A 61 -8.08 10.51 -8.00
CA VAL A 61 -7.27 10.97 -9.14
C VAL A 61 -7.27 9.95 -10.28
N HIS A 62 -7.60 10.43 -11.49
CA HIS A 62 -7.57 9.62 -12.72
C HIS A 62 -6.21 8.93 -12.93
N GLY A 63 -6.24 7.63 -13.21
CA GLY A 63 -5.05 6.81 -13.45
C GLY A 63 -4.47 6.12 -12.20
N HIS A 64 -5.03 6.35 -11.02
CA HIS A 64 -4.78 5.54 -9.84
C HIS A 64 -5.85 4.46 -9.71
N ALA A 65 -5.43 3.19 -9.71
CA ALA A 65 -6.36 2.06 -9.60
C ALA A 65 -6.96 1.92 -8.19
N GLY A 66 -6.30 2.50 -7.17
CA GLY A 66 -6.79 2.49 -5.80
C GLY A 66 -6.63 1.14 -5.12
N GLU A 67 -5.51 0.45 -5.41
CA GLU A 67 -5.26 -0.90 -4.90
C GLU A 67 -3.80 -1.11 -4.47
N LEU A 68 -3.61 -2.06 -3.55
CA LEU A 68 -2.34 -2.73 -3.32
C LEU A 68 -2.29 -4.00 -4.16
N VAL A 69 -1.11 -4.30 -4.70
CA VAL A 69 -0.84 -5.55 -5.43
C VAL A 69 0.37 -6.22 -4.80
N ALA A 70 0.14 -7.31 -4.06
CA ALA A 70 1.20 -8.11 -3.46
C ALA A 70 1.44 -9.38 -4.28
N GLY A 71 2.69 -9.85 -4.35
CA GLY A 71 3.06 -11.04 -5.09
C GLY A 71 4.54 -11.06 -5.42
N GLU A 72 4.93 -11.70 -6.51
CA GLU A 72 6.34 -11.76 -6.92
C GLU A 72 6.62 -10.95 -8.18
N LEU A 73 7.64 -10.10 -8.13
CA LEU A 73 8.20 -9.42 -9.29
C LEU A 73 9.67 -9.84 -9.43
N GLU A 74 10.03 -10.46 -10.56
CA GLU A 74 11.39 -11.01 -10.79
C GLU A 74 11.89 -11.91 -9.64
N GLY A 75 10.98 -12.71 -9.06
CA GLY A 75 11.29 -13.62 -7.92
C GLY A 75 11.43 -12.92 -6.57
N VAL A 76 11.16 -11.61 -6.50
CA VAL A 76 11.18 -10.83 -5.26
C VAL A 76 9.76 -10.67 -4.73
N PRO A 77 9.48 -11.03 -3.46
CA PRO A 77 8.23 -10.69 -2.79
C PRO A 77 8.06 -9.18 -2.68
N VAL A 78 7.05 -8.65 -3.36
CA VAL A 78 6.77 -7.21 -3.44
C VAL A 78 5.37 -6.88 -2.97
N VAL A 79 5.18 -5.64 -2.52
CA VAL A 79 3.88 -4.98 -2.49
C VAL A 79 3.96 -3.69 -3.30
N LEU A 80 3.08 -3.55 -4.30
CA LEU A 80 2.97 -2.36 -5.13
C LEU A 80 1.77 -1.54 -4.65
N GLN A 81 1.96 -0.25 -4.43
CA GLN A 81 0.90 0.71 -4.19
C GLN A 81 0.49 1.34 -5.53
N SER A 82 -0.58 0.85 -6.15
CA SER A 82 -1.10 1.28 -7.45
C SER A 82 -2.09 2.43 -7.29
N GLY A 83 -1.55 3.59 -6.93
CA GLY A 83 -2.33 4.61 -6.26
C GLY A 83 -1.46 5.33 -5.25
N ARG A 84 -1.60 6.64 -5.09
CA ARG A 84 -0.90 7.38 -4.02
C ARG A 84 -1.82 8.44 -3.47
N PHE A 85 -1.56 8.81 -2.23
CA PHE A 85 -2.24 9.89 -1.56
C PHE A 85 -1.33 11.10 -1.59
N HIS A 86 -1.89 12.26 -1.89
CA HIS A 86 -1.14 13.50 -2.00
C HIS A 86 -1.67 14.52 -1.00
N LEU A 87 -0.78 15.38 -0.51
CA LEU A 87 -1.17 16.45 0.41
C LEU A 87 -2.16 17.44 -0.24
N TYR A 88 -2.06 17.66 -1.55
CA TYR A 88 -2.96 18.54 -2.28
C TYR A 88 -4.39 18.01 -2.38
N GLU A 89 -4.62 16.73 -2.09
CA GLU A 89 -5.97 16.13 -2.00
C GLU A 89 -6.65 16.45 -0.65
N GLY A 90 -5.96 17.19 0.23
CA GLY A 90 -6.46 17.57 1.56
C GLY A 90 -6.14 16.55 2.66
N HIS A 91 -5.36 15.51 2.36
CA HIS A 91 -4.99 14.50 3.34
C HIS A 91 -3.93 15.01 4.32
N ALA A 92 -4.07 14.61 5.59
CA ALA A 92 -3.04 14.86 6.60
C ALA A 92 -1.74 14.12 6.26
N PRO A 93 -0.55 14.66 6.57
CA PRO A 93 0.73 14.00 6.29
C PRO A 93 0.83 12.58 6.87
N GLY A 94 0.22 12.34 8.03
CA GLY A 94 0.19 11.01 8.66
C GLY A 94 -0.58 9.97 7.84
N ILE A 95 -1.62 10.37 7.09
CA ILE A 95 -2.36 9.49 6.17
C ILE A 95 -1.53 9.23 4.91
N VAL A 96 -0.92 10.27 4.35
CA VAL A 96 -0.05 10.13 3.16
C VAL A 96 1.12 9.18 3.42
N ALA A 97 1.72 9.24 4.61
CA ALA A 97 2.82 8.38 5.01
C ALA A 97 2.39 7.00 5.56
N LEU A 98 1.09 6.78 5.81
CA LEU A 98 0.61 5.56 6.45
C LEU A 98 0.98 4.27 5.69
N PRO A 99 0.81 4.18 4.34
CA PRO A 99 1.13 2.96 3.62
C PRO A 99 2.58 2.51 3.80
N VAL A 100 3.52 3.44 3.76
CA VAL A 100 4.96 3.15 3.93
C VAL A 100 5.24 2.52 5.30
N ARG A 101 4.60 3.04 6.34
CA ARG A 101 4.74 2.50 7.70
C ARG A 101 4.13 1.11 7.82
N VAL A 102 2.95 0.90 7.24
CA VAL A 102 2.30 -0.41 7.17
C VAL A 102 3.19 -1.43 6.46
N PHE A 103 3.80 -1.06 5.33
CA PHE A 103 4.69 -1.96 4.60
C PHE A 103 5.94 -2.34 5.41
N ALA A 104 6.50 -1.38 6.16
CA ALA A 104 7.62 -1.62 7.05
C ALA A 104 7.25 -2.63 8.17
N GLU A 105 6.09 -2.48 8.81
CA GLU A 105 5.58 -3.44 9.82
C GLU A 105 5.36 -4.84 9.22
N LEU A 106 5.01 -4.92 7.93
CA LEU A 106 4.86 -6.18 7.20
C LEU A 106 6.18 -6.79 6.74
N GLY A 107 7.32 -6.14 6.99
CA GLY A 107 8.66 -6.67 6.71
C GLY A 107 9.35 -6.11 5.46
N ALA A 108 8.75 -5.14 4.76
CA ALA A 108 9.43 -4.50 3.64
C ALA A 108 10.64 -3.69 4.13
N ALA A 109 11.84 -4.11 3.72
CA ALA A 109 13.10 -3.47 4.09
C ALA A 109 13.54 -2.40 3.08
N VAL A 110 12.97 -2.42 1.87
CA VAL A 110 13.29 -1.48 0.79
C VAL A 110 12.00 -0.80 0.34
N LEU A 111 12.06 0.52 0.19
CA LEU A 111 11.01 1.32 -0.42
C LEU A 111 11.54 1.91 -1.74
N ILE A 112 10.83 1.65 -2.83
CA ILE A 112 11.05 2.29 -4.13
C ILE A 112 9.89 3.27 -4.34
N VAL A 113 10.19 4.55 -4.48
CA VAL A 113 9.19 5.59 -4.74
C VAL A 113 9.36 6.10 -6.15
N THR A 114 8.28 6.07 -6.93
CA THR A 114 8.24 6.59 -8.29
C THR A 114 7.24 7.73 -8.40
N ASN A 115 7.47 8.65 -9.34
CA ASN A 115 6.61 9.79 -9.63
C ASN A 115 6.79 10.23 -11.10
N ALA A 116 5.88 11.06 -11.60
CA ALA A 116 6.08 11.83 -12.83
C ALA A 116 6.62 13.22 -12.46
N ALA A 117 7.57 13.74 -13.23
CA ALA A 117 8.25 15.01 -12.99
C ALA A 117 8.48 15.77 -14.29
#